data_AF-A0A090SZ73-F1
#
_entry.id   AF-A0A090SZ73-F1
#
_cell.length_a   1.000
_cell.length_b   1.000
_cell.length_c   1.000
_cell.angle_alpha   90.00
_cell.angle_beta   90.00
_cell.angle_gamma   90.00
#
_symmetry.space_group_name_H-M   'P 1'
#
loop_
_entity.id
_entity.type
_entity.pdbx_description
1 polymer ?
#
loop_
_entity_poly.entity_id
_entity_poly.type
_entity_poly.pdbx_seq_one_letter_code
_entity_poly.pdbx_strand_id
1 'polypeptide(L)'
;MLSVDGPHEEFLVLLNEVHGGSARSMITKYYQRVTELCVLGGFDVLGHFDLVKKHNKALAFFDESDDWYKEVALNALEAVAKAGVVLEVNYGGMLRGATDDVYPSPWLLAEAKQRGIPIQINADAHAPHHLGVHHDYCRELLKRVGYDTQRILLDNVWTDVPL
;
A
#
# COMPACT_ATOMS: atom_id res chain seq x y z
N MET A 1 -15.57 11.19 -10.73
CA MET A 1 -15.26 10.86 -9.32
C MET A 1 -13.78 11.10 -9.17
N LEU A 2 -13.33 11.97 -8.25
CA LEU A 2 -11.91 12.23 -8.05
C LEU A 2 -11.31 11.14 -7.15
N SER A 3 -10.11 10.65 -7.46
CA SER A 3 -9.42 9.60 -6.70
C SER A 3 -7.93 9.90 -6.56
N VAL A 4 -7.30 9.30 -5.53
CA VAL A 4 -5.86 9.47 -5.27
C VAL A 4 -4.96 8.81 -6.33
N ASP A 5 -5.54 7.96 -7.18
CA ASP A 5 -4.87 7.25 -8.25
C ASP A 5 -5.28 7.71 -9.65
N GLY A 6 -6.05 8.79 -9.75
CA GLY A 6 -6.43 9.39 -11.02
C GLY A 6 -5.24 10.00 -11.77
N PRO A 7 -5.48 10.57 -12.96
CA PRO A 7 -4.51 11.41 -13.65
C PRO A 7 -4.03 12.57 -12.77
N HIS A 8 -2.83 13.09 -13.02
CA HIS A 8 -2.23 14.19 -12.23
C HIS A 8 -3.14 15.41 -12.12
N GLU A 9 -3.85 15.77 -13.20
CA GLU A 9 -4.77 16.91 -13.21
C GLU A 9 -5.94 16.69 -12.25
N GLU A 10 -6.55 15.50 -12.24
CA GLU A 10 -7.63 15.16 -11.32
C GLU A 10 -7.14 15.07 -9.87
N PHE A 11 -5.94 14.53 -9.66
CA PHE A 11 -5.31 14.51 -8.34
C PHE A 11 -5.08 15.92 -7.79
N LEU A 12 -4.62 16.86 -8.63
CA LEU A 12 -4.45 18.26 -8.23
C LEU A 12 -5.77 18.93 -7.88
N VAL A 13 -6.86 18.62 -8.60
CA VAL A 13 -8.21 19.09 -8.24
C VAL A 13 -8.64 18.51 -6.89
N LEU A 14 -8.41 17.21 -6.65
CA LEU A 14 -8.69 16.58 -5.36
C LEU A 14 -7.92 17.29 -4.22
N LEU A 15 -6.62 17.50 -4.40
CA LEU A 15 -5.77 18.12 -3.39
C LEU A 15 -6.18 19.58 -3.13
N ASN A 16 -6.32 20.39 -4.18
CA ASN A 16 -6.49 21.84 -4.06
C ASN A 16 -7.93 22.23 -3.75
N GLU A 17 -8.90 21.69 -4.49
CA GLU A 17 -10.29 22.14 -4.42
C GLU A 17 -11.10 21.40 -3.34
N VAL A 18 -10.81 20.11 -3.09
CA VAL A 18 -11.53 19.33 -2.07
C VAL A 18 -10.86 19.41 -0.71
N HIS A 19 -9.53 19.37 -0.68
CA HIS A 19 -8.75 19.38 0.56
C HIS A 19 -8.06 20.73 0.85
N GLY A 20 -8.34 21.78 0.07
CA GLY A 20 -7.82 23.13 0.32
C GLY A 20 -6.30 23.24 0.23
N GLY A 21 -5.66 22.40 -0.61
CA GLY A 21 -4.20 22.29 -0.74
C GLY A 21 -3.53 21.54 0.41
N SER A 22 -4.29 20.94 1.34
CA SER A 22 -3.73 20.23 2.48
C SER A 22 -3.53 18.74 2.20
N ALA A 23 -2.26 18.37 1.97
CA ALA A 23 -1.86 16.98 1.87
C ALA A 23 -2.27 16.16 3.10
N ARG A 24 -2.08 16.73 4.30
CA ARG A 24 -2.49 16.12 5.57
C ARG A 24 -3.99 15.82 5.58
N SER A 25 -4.84 16.77 5.20
CA SER A 25 -6.29 16.56 5.13
C SER A 25 -6.66 15.38 4.22
N MET A 26 -6.07 15.33 3.02
CA MET A 26 -6.33 14.28 2.04
C MET A 26 -5.85 12.92 2.50
N ILE A 27 -4.61 12.83 3.00
CA ILE A 27 -4.00 11.57 3.44
C ILE A 27 -4.69 11.04 4.70
N THR A 28 -5.01 11.92 5.66
CA THR A 28 -5.82 11.53 6.83
C THR A 28 -7.17 10.96 6.37
N LYS A 29 -7.83 11.58 5.38
CA LYS A 29 -9.10 11.07 4.88
C LYS A 29 -8.93 9.72 4.17
N TYR A 30 -7.86 9.53 3.42
CA TYR A 30 -7.53 8.27 2.77
C TYR A 30 -7.38 7.12 3.79
N TYR A 31 -6.56 7.29 4.83
CA TYR A 31 -6.36 6.26 5.86
C TYR A 31 -7.60 6.04 6.75
N GLN A 32 -8.44 7.06 6.95
CA GLN A 32 -9.77 6.87 7.54
C GLN A 32 -10.62 5.92 6.70
N ARG A 33 -10.63 6.08 5.37
CA ARG A 33 -11.38 5.15 4.48
C ARG A 33 -10.78 3.75 4.48
N VAL A 34 -9.46 3.60 4.55
CA VAL A 34 -8.81 2.29 4.72
C VAL A 34 -9.26 1.64 6.03
N THR A 35 -9.32 2.39 7.12
CA THR A 35 -9.77 1.90 8.43
C THR A 35 -11.25 1.50 8.40
N GLU A 36 -12.12 2.33 7.81
CA GLU A 36 -13.54 2.02 7.61
C GLU A 36 -13.73 0.75 6.78
N LEU A 37 -12.95 0.58 5.71
CA LEU A 37 -12.94 -0.62 4.87
C LEU A 37 -12.60 -1.87 5.71
N CYS A 38 -11.51 -1.83 6.50
CA CYS A 38 -11.13 -2.91 7.39
C CYS A 38 -12.22 -3.28 8.42
N VAL A 39 -12.97 -2.29 8.92
CA VAL A 39 -14.09 -2.52 9.86
C VAL A 39 -15.29 -3.17 9.16
N LEU A 40 -15.61 -2.73 7.94
CA LEU A 40 -16.70 -3.32 7.15
C LEU A 40 -16.41 -4.77 6.74
N GLY A 41 -15.14 -5.09 6.46
CA GLY A 41 -14.70 -6.42 6.08
C GLY A 41 -15.28 -6.88 4.73
N GLY A 42 -15.33 -8.21 4.53
CA GLY A 42 -15.85 -8.83 3.30
C GLY A 42 -14.81 -9.04 2.20
N PHE A 43 -13.53 -8.97 2.53
CA PHE A 43 -12.41 -9.22 1.62
C PHE A 43 -11.27 -9.90 2.38
N ASP A 44 -10.44 -10.65 1.65
CA ASP A 44 -9.28 -11.34 2.21
C ASP A 44 -7.96 -10.56 2.06
N VAL A 45 -7.87 -9.69 1.05
CA VAL A 45 -6.63 -8.98 0.69
C VAL A 45 -6.87 -7.48 0.60
N LEU A 46 -6.06 -6.68 1.29
CA LEU A 46 -6.01 -5.22 1.18
C LEU A 46 -4.93 -4.81 0.18
N GLY A 47 -5.36 -4.23 -0.95
CA GLY A 47 -4.47 -3.76 -2.01
C GLY A 47 -3.70 -2.47 -1.66
N HIS A 48 -2.48 -2.35 -2.17
CA HIS A 48 -1.64 -1.13 -2.22
C HIS A 48 -1.96 -0.09 -1.13
N PHE A 49 -1.63 -0.42 0.11
CA PHE A 49 -2.10 0.26 1.33
C PHE A 49 -1.82 1.76 1.41
N ASP A 50 -0.71 2.22 0.84
CA ASP A 50 -0.27 3.61 0.83
C ASP A 50 -0.31 4.19 -0.59
N LEU A 51 -1.26 3.74 -1.44
CA LEU A 51 -1.46 4.25 -2.81
C LEU A 51 -1.52 5.77 -2.90
N VAL A 52 -1.91 6.44 -1.80
CA VAL A 52 -1.90 7.90 -1.68
C VAL A 52 -0.53 8.53 -1.99
N LYS A 53 0.59 7.80 -1.87
CA LYS A 53 1.93 8.28 -2.25
C LYS A 53 2.21 8.28 -3.76
N LYS A 54 1.33 7.72 -4.60
CA LYS A 54 1.55 7.52 -6.05
C LYS A 54 2.07 8.76 -6.78
N HIS A 55 1.56 9.94 -6.44
CA HIS A 55 1.95 11.21 -7.08
C HIS A 55 3.09 11.93 -6.36
N ASN A 56 3.55 11.42 -5.22
CA ASN A 56 4.48 12.14 -4.35
C ASN A 56 5.88 12.26 -4.97
N LYS A 57 6.30 11.26 -5.75
CA LYS A 57 7.54 11.32 -6.52
C LYS A 57 7.59 12.52 -7.48
N ALA A 58 6.47 12.82 -8.13
CA ALA A 58 6.39 13.89 -9.13
C ALA A 58 6.06 15.25 -8.51
N LEU A 59 5.24 15.27 -7.46
CA LEU A 59 4.67 16.50 -6.91
C LEU A 59 5.28 16.93 -5.57
N ALA A 60 5.98 16.04 -4.87
CA ALA A 60 6.59 16.29 -3.55
C ALA A 60 5.65 17.02 -2.58
N PHE A 61 4.40 16.52 -2.47
CA PHE A 61 3.34 17.21 -1.75
C PHE A 61 3.26 16.82 -0.26
N PHE A 62 4.04 15.82 0.19
CA PHE A 62 4.25 15.49 1.60
C PHE A 62 5.55 14.72 1.82
N ASP A 63 5.97 14.57 3.07
CA ASP A 63 7.12 13.76 3.48
C ASP A 63 6.66 12.55 4.32
N GLU A 64 7.08 11.34 3.94
CA GLU A 64 6.75 10.11 4.69
C GLU A 64 7.41 10.06 6.07
N SER A 65 8.41 10.90 6.33
CA SER A 65 9.08 11.00 7.62
C SER A 65 8.30 11.85 8.63
N ASP A 66 7.30 12.61 8.19
CA ASP A 66 6.47 13.45 9.06
C ASP A 66 5.72 12.62 10.10
N ASP A 67 5.78 13.06 11.37
CA ASP A 67 5.15 12.36 12.49
C ASP A 67 3.63 12.20 12.30
N TRP A 68 2.97 13.23 11.76
CA TRP A 68 1.53 13.18 11.52
C TRP A 68 1.15 12.13 10.46
N TYR A 69 2.02 11.88 9.48
CA TYR A 69 1.79 10.89 8.43
C TYR A 69 1.98 9.49 8.99
N LYS A 70 3.09 9.27 9.71
CA LYS A 70 3.36 8.01 10.42
C LYS A 70 2.21 7.66 11.35
N GLU A 71 1.71 8.61 12.14
CA GLU A 71 0.59 8.38 13.06
C GLU A 71 -0.66 7.87 12.32
N VAL A 72 -1.09 8.54 11.24
CA VAL A 72 -2.31 8.12 10.53
C VAL A 72 -2.15 6.79 9.79
N ALA A 73 -0.97 6.52 9.23
CA ALA A 73 -0.68 5.27 8.54
C ALA A 73 -0.57 4.09 9.53
N LEU A 74 0.10 4.28 10.67
CA LEU A 74 0.20 3.26 11.73
C LEU A 74 -1.16 2.94 12.33
N ASN A 75 -2.01 3.96 12.57
CA ASN A 75 -3.38 3.75 13.03
C ASN A 75 -4.21 2.91 12.04
N ALA A 76 -4.04 3.13 10.73
CA ALA A 76 -4.68 2.30 9.72
C ALA A 76 -4.10 0.87 9.71
N LEU A 77 -2.79 0.67 9.88
CA LEU A 77 -2.19 -0.66 10.00
C LEU A 77 -2.74 -1.43 11.21
N GLU A 78 -3.03 -0.77 12.34
CA GLU A 78 -3.73 -1.41 13.47
C GLU A 78 -5.11 -1.95 13.06
N ALA A 79 -5.83 -1.25 12.20
CA ALA A 79 -7.11 -1.71 11.67
C ALA A 79 -6.94 -2.92 10.72
N VAL A 80 -5.88 -2.92 9.90
CA VAL A 80 -5.52 -4.07 9.05
C VAL A 80 -5.23 -5.30 9.90
N ALA A 81 -4.42 -5.15 10.95
CA ALA A 81 -4.10 -6.25 11.87
C ALA A 81 -5.35 -6.82 12.53
N LYS A 82 -6.26 -5.95 13.00
CA LYS A 82 -7.53 -6.36 13.62
C LYS A 82 -8.48 -7.05 12.64
N ALA A 83 -8.48 -6.63 11.37
CA ALA A 83 -9.31 -7.24 10.33
C ALA A 83 -8.82 -8.64 9.94
N GLY A 84 -7.55 -8.98 10.23
CA GLY A 84 -7.00 -10.31 9.94
C GLY A 84 -6.82 -10.59 8.44
N VAL A 85 -6.76 -9.55 7.61
CA VAL A 85 -6.60 -9.63 6.16
C VAL A 85 -5.13 -9.70 5.76
N VAL A 86 -4.89 -10.14 4.52
CA VAL A 86 -3.57 -10.14 3.89
C VAL A 86 -3.27 -8.75 3.33
N LEU A 87 -2.05 -8.27 3.54
CA LEU A 87 -1.56 -7.01 2.99
C LEU A 87 -0.85 -7.25 1.66
N GLU A 88 -1.30 -6.60 0.60
CA GLU A 88 -0.63 -6.67 -0.70
C GLU A 88 0.72 -5.97 -0.68
N VAL A 89 1.73 -6.58 -1.29
CA VAL A 89 3.03 -5.99 -1.62
C VAL A 89 3.07 -5.78 -3.12
N ASN A 90 2.73 -4.57 -3.56
CA ASN A 90 2.47 -4.21 -4.94
C ASN A 90 3.67 -3.49 -5.58
N TYR A 91 4.28 -4.08 -6.61
CA TYR A 91 5.38 -3.45 -7.36
C TYR A 91 4.95 -2.77 -8.67
N GLY A 92 3.65 -2.68 -8.95
CA GLY A 92 3.10 -2.05 -10.16
C GLY A 92 3.40 -0.54 -10.24
N GLY A 93 3.51 0.14 -9.10
CA GLY A 93 3.96 1.54 -9.03
C GLY A 93 5.35 1.75 -9.61
N MET A 94 6.28 0.84 -9.29
CA MET A 94 7.67 0.86 -9.80
C MET A 94 7.70 0.61 -11.32
N LEU A 95 6.96 -0.39 -11.79
CA LEU A 95 6.89 -0.73 -13.22
C LEU A 95 6.43 0.44 -14.09
N ARG A 96 5.50 1.24 -13.56
CA ARG A 96 4.93 2.40 -14.26
C ARG A 96 5.72 3.70 -13.99
N GLY A 97 6.81 3.62 -13.22
CA GLY A 97 7.63 4.77 -12.85
C GLY A 97 6.96 5.76 -11.88
N ALA A 98 5.83 5.40 -11.29
CA ALA A 98 5.06 6.26 -10.39
C ALA A 98 5.72 6.39 -9.01
N THR A 99 6.33 5.31 -8.52
CA THR A 99 7.01 5.26 -7.22
C THR A 99 8.42 4.70 -7.37
N ASP A 100 9.29 4.98 -6.39
CA ASP A 100 10.64 4.44 -6.33
C ASP A 100 10.70 3.06 -5.64
N ASP A 101 9.62 2.71 -4.94
CA ASP A 101 9.47 1.46 -4.19
C ASP A 101 8.04 0.89 -4.30
N VAL A 102 7.83 -0.25 -3.65
CA VAL A 102 6.55 -0.97 -3.61
C VAL A 102 5.53 -0.25 -2.73
N TYR A 103 4.26 -0.59 -2.89
CA TYR A 103 3.22 -0.29 -1.90
C TYR A 103 3.00 -1.54 -1.03
N PRO A 104 2.95 -1.46 0.31
CA PRO A 104 3.42 -0.37 1.16
C PRO A 104 4.92 -0.05 1.05
N SER A 105 5.32 1.18 1.37
CA SER A 105 6.73 1.56 1.61
C SER A 105 7.43 0.55 2.53
N PRO A 106 8.74 0.28 2.37
CA PRO A 106 9.49 -0.68 3.18
C PRO A 106 9.34 -0.50 4.70
N TRP A 107 9.25 0.74 5.18
CA TRP A 107 9.08 1.02 6.60
C TRP A 107 7.69 0.60 7.10
N LEU A 108 6.64 0.75 6.28
CA LEU A 108 5.30 0.22 6.58
C LEU A 108 5.27 -1.30 6.56
N LEU A 109 6.05 -1.95 5.69
CA LEU A 109 6.19 -3.41 5.70
C LEU A 109 6.83 -3.91 6.99
N ALA A 110 7.86 -3.22 7.50
CA ALA A 110 8.46 -3.55 8.79
C ALA A 110 7.45 -3.39 9.94
N GLU A 111 6.63 -2.34 9.92
CA GLU A 111 5.57 -2.10 10.89
C GLU A 111 4.44 -3.13 10.80
N ALA A 112 4.10 -3.56 9.58
CA ALA A 112 3.13 -4.63 9.33
C ALA A 112 3.63 -5.98 9.87
N LYS A 113 4.94 -6.26 9.70
CA LYS A 113 5.57 -7.47 10.23
C LYS A 113 5.50 -7.53 11.75
N GLN A 114 5.80 -6.42 12.44
CA GLN A 114 5.71 -6.35 13.90
C GLN A 114 4.30 -6.65 14.43
N ARG A 115 3.27 -6.36 13.62
CA ARG A 115 1.85 -6.63 13.91
C ARG A 115 1.38 -8.01 13.49
N GLY A 116 2.25 -8.83 12.91
CA GLY A 116 1.90 -10.17 12.43
C GLY A 116 0.98 -10.17 11.21
N ILE A 117 0.92 -9.08 10.45
CA ILE A 117 0.07 -8.99 9.25
C ILE A 117 0.68 -9.86 8.14
N PRO A 118 -0.03 -10.87 7.60
CA PRO A 118 0.44 -11.67 6.48
C PRO A 118 0.50 -10.84 5.20
N ILE A 119 1.41 -11.19 4.29
CA ILE A 119 1.66 -10.43 3.05
C ILE A 119 1.51 -11.29 1.80
N GLN A 120 1.25 -10.67 0.65
CA GLN A 120 1.23 -11.33 -0.66
C GLN A 120 1.85 -10.44 -1.73
N ILE A 121 2.83 -10.95 -2.49
CA ILE A 121 3.46 -10.19 -3.58
C ILE A 121 2.53 -10.13 -4.80
N ASN A 122 2.30 -8.93 -5.33
CA ASN A 122 1.49 -8.72 -6.53
C ASN A 122 2.13 -7.73 -7.52
N ALA A 123 1.94 -8.00 -8.81
CA ALA A 123 2.45 -7.19 -9.90
C ALA A 123 1.53 -6.02 -10.27
N ASP A 124 0.22 -6.17 -10.02
CA ASP A 124 -0.81 -5.29 -10.60
C ASP A 124 -0.59 -5.11 -12.13
N ALA A 125 -0.34 -6.26 -12.77
CA ALA A 125 0.11 -6.33 -14.15
C ALA A 125 -1.02 -6.00 -15.13
N HIS A 126 -0.84 -4.88 -15.84
CA HIS A 126 -1.72 -4.47 -16.96
C HIS A 126 -1.25 -4.98 -18.34
N ALA A 127 -0.13 -5.71 -18.39
CA ALA A 127 0.38 -6.34 -19.60
C ALA A 127 1.18 -7.61 -19.24
N PRO A 128 1.23 -8.65 -20.09
CA PRO A 128 1.93 -9.90 -19.77
C PRO A 128 3.40 -9.73 -19.39
N HIS A 129 4.09 -8.77 -20.00
CA HIS A 129 5.52 -8.51 -19.73
C HIS A 129 5.78 -7.82 -18.38
N HIS A 130 4.74 -7.44 -17.64
CA HIS A 130 4.87 -6.93 -16.27
C HIS A 130 4.98 -8.05 -15.22
N LEU A 131 4.60 -9.28 -15.57
CA LEU A 131 4.57 -10.40 -14.63
C LEU A 131 5.98 -10.82 -14.22
N GLY A 132 6.21 -10.92 -12.92
CA GLY A 132 7.44 -11.48 -12.33
C GLY A 132 8.64 -10.54 -12.29
N VAL A 133 8.58 -9.37 -12.95
CA VAL A 133 9.73 -8.47 -13.16
C VAL A 133 10.44 -8.08 -11.86
N HIS A 134 9.69 -7.73 -10.81
CA HIS A 134 10.25 -7.34 -9.51
C HIS A 134 9.99 -8.38 -8.42
N HIS A 135 9.61 -9.61 -8.78
CA HIS A 135 9.25 -10.62 -7.78
C HIS A 135 10.43 -10.97 -6.85
N ASP A 136 11.62 -11.22 -7.40
CA ASP A 136 12.81 -11.53 -6.60
C ASP A 136 13.27 -10.32 -5.77
N TYR A 137 13.15 -9.12 -6.32
CA TYR A 137 13.39 -7.89 -5.56
C TYR A 137 12.46 -7.80 -4.34
N CYS A 138 11.16 -8.05 -4.51
CA CYS A 138 10.20 -8.05 -3.41
C CYS A 138 10.52 -9.13 -2.37
N ARG A 139 10.92 -10.35 -2.80
CA ARG A 139 11.32 -11.42 -1.86
C ARG A 139 12.49 -10.99 -0.98
N GLU A 140 13.53 -10.41 -1.58
CA GLU A 140 14.71 -9.96 -0.84
C GLU A 140 14.41 -8.75 0.06
N LEU A 141 13.56 -7.83 -0.39
CA LEU A 141 13.05 -6.73 0.45
C LEU A 141 12.30 -7.28 1.67
N LEU A 142 11.39 -8.22 1.46
CA LEU A 142 10.55 -8.80 2.50
C LEU A 142 11.37 -9.56 3.55
N LYS A 143 12.39 -10.32 3.12
CA LYS A 143 13.36 -10.94 4.03
C LYS A 143 14.09 -9.91 4.88
N ARG A 144 14.53 -8.80 4.29
CA ARG A 144 15.25 -7.72 5.02
C ARG A 144 14.38 -7.05 6.08
N VAL A 145 13.08 -6.89 5.83
CA VAL A 145 12.14 -6.31 6.81
C VAL A 145 11.60 -7.35 7.81
N GLY A 146 11.99 -8.63 7.67
CA GLY A 146 11.74 -9.68 8.66
C GLY A 146 10.62 -10.67 8.33
N TYR A 147 10.14 -10.72 7.09
CA TYR A 147 9.24 -11.79 6.64
C TYR A 147 10.02 -13.03 6.17
N ASP A 148 9.51 -14.21 6.53
CA ASP A 148 10.04 -15.51 6.06
C ASP A 148 9.11 -16.18 5.04
N THR A 149 7.84 -15.78 5.03
CA THR A 149 6.78 -16.36 4.21
C THR A 149 5.91 -15.28 3.56
N GLN A 150 5.26 -15.65 2.46
CA GLN A 150 4.11 -14.96 1.89
C GLN A 150 2.89 -15.87 1.92
N ARG A 151 1.71 -15.29 2.02
CA ARG A 151 0.43 -15.99 1.96
C ARG A 151 -0.07 -16.01 0.52
N ILE A 152 -0.46 -17.18 0.04
CA ILE A 152 -1.08 -17.38 -1.28
C ILE A 152 -2.39 -18.14 -1.13
N LEU A 153 -3.30 -17.96 -2.10
CA LEU A 153 -4.49 -18.79 -2.22
C LEU A 153 -4.18 -19.95 -3.17
N LEU A 154 -4.02 -21.16 -2.63
CA LEU A 154 -3.77 -22.37 -3.40
C LEU A 154 -4.94 -23.33 -3.20
N ASP A 155 -5.58 -23.76 -4.28
CA ASP A 155 -6.74 -24.68 -4.24
C ASP A 155 -7.85 -24.22 -3.27
N ASN A 156 -8.14 -22.91 -3.26
CA ASN A 156 -9.07 -22.23 -2.34
C ASN A 156 -8.70 -22.32 -0.84
N VAL A 157 -7.42 -22.58 -0.54
CA VAL A 157 -6.88 -22.61 0.82
C VAL A 157 -5.77 -21.59 0.97
N TRP A 158 -5.93 -20.68 1.94
CA TRP A 158 -4.88 -19.75 2.33
C TRP A 158 -3.69 -20.53 2.91
N THR A 159 -2.54 -20.42 2.24
CA THR A 159 -1.32 -21.18 2.54
C THR A 159 -0.14 -20.23 2.64
N ASP A 160 0.63 -20.33 3.73
CA ASP A 160 1.88 -19.60 3.88
C ASP A 160 3.01 -20.40 3.20
N VAL A 161 3.70 -19.78 2.25
CA VAL A 161 4.81 -20.38 1.49
C VAL A 161 6.10 -19.58 1.69
N PRO A 162 7.29 -20.21 1.65
CA PRO A 162 8.56 -19.49 1.83
C PRO A 162 8.85 -18.38 0.80
N LEU A 163 9.44 -17.29 1.29
CA LEU A 163 10.06 -16.21 0.50
C LEU A 163 11.45 -16.55 -0.01
#